data_AF-A0A7J6S6M0-F1
#
_entry.id   AF-A0A7J6S6M0-F1
#
_cell.length_a   1.000
_cell.length_b   1.000
_cell.length_c   1.000
_cell.angle_alpha   90.00
_cell.angle_beta   90.00
_cell.angle_gamma   90.00
#
_symmetry.space_group_name_H-M   'P 1'
#
loop_
_entity.id
_entity.type
_entity.pdbx_description
1 polymer ?
#
loop_
_entity_poly.entity_id
_entity_poly.type
_entity_poly.pdbx_seq_one_letter_code
_entity_poly.pdbx_strand_id
1 'polypeptide(L)'
;TFLKRKEKFAEAAAVDEEGGGHTGSTGESHTRLSTPLCSVTSHREGSEQSPTSLVAVMSAAPASFEVPPSSREIKVYYRGVKELPQGEPLTLKYTEWCLDEATGVCVCFLSNPKKLNPFTFNLLWEVLFCVEHAERDPRVKVLIWAGRGRCFSGGADFTSLFAIDIDPEITAGYRRV
;
A
#
# COMPACT_ATOMS: atom_id res chain seq x y z
N THR A 1 14.40 0.14 16.30
CA THR A 1 13.31 1.10 16.01
C THR A 1 13.61 1.77 14.69
N PHE A 2 12.58 2.09 13.90
CA PHE A 2 12.60 2.41 12.46
C PHE A 2 13.66 3.43 12.01
N LEU A 3 14.14 4.32 12.90
CA LEU A 3 15.32 5.17 12.70
C LEU A 3 16.56 4.41 12.19
N LYS A 4 16.82 3.18 12.66
CA LYS A 4 17.95 2.35 12.16
C LYS A 4 17.73 1.73 10.78
N ARG A 5 16.53 1.84 10.20
CA ARG A 5 16.19 1.36 8.84
C ARG A 5 16.05 2.49 7.82
N LYS A 6 15.88 3.75 8.26
CA LYS A 6 15.74 4.92 7.37
C LYS A 6 17.01 5.25 6.58
N GLU A 7 18.20 5.02 7.15
CA GLU A 7 19.49 5.24 6.47
C GLU A 7 19.59 4.44 5.16
N LYS A 8 18.98 3.24 5.09
CA LYS A 8 19.02 2.39 3.89
C LYS A 8 18.10 2.81 2.74
N PHE A 9 17.01 3.53 3.01
CA PHE A 9 16.09 3.95 1.95
C PHE A 9 16.52 5.26 1.28
N ALA A 10 17.17 6.16 2.02
CA ALA A 10 17.78 7.36 1.44
C ALA A 10 18.99 7.03 0.55
N GLU A 11 19.77 6.01 0.91
CA GLU A 11 20.92 5.54 0.13
C GLU A 11 20.50 4.93 -1.22
N ALA A 12 19.38 4.20 -1.27
CA ALA A 12 18.87 3.60 -2.52
C ALA A 12 18.37 4.64 -3.55
N ALA A 13 17.95 5.83 -3.11
CA ALA A 13 17.50 6.90 -4.01
C ALA A 13 18.67 7.73 -4.59
N ALA A 14 19.88 7.57 -4.07
CA ALA A 14 21.06 8.34 -4.47
C ALA A 14 22.02 7.56 -5.41
N VAL A 15 21.76 6.28 -5.69
CA VAL A 15 22.69 5.40 -6.44
C VAL A 15 22.40 5.32 -7.95
N ASP A 16 21.31 5.91 -8.45
CA ASP A 16 20.90 5.77 -9.87
C ASP A 16 21.57 6.76 -10.86
N GLU A 17 22.70 7.39 -10.52
CA GLU A 17 23.42 8.30 -11.44
C GLU A 17 24.64 7.70 -12.17
N GLU A 18 24.99 6.42 -12.02
CA GLU A 18 26.09 5.85 -12.83
C GLU A 18 25.79 4.47 -13.43
N GLY A 19 25.46 4.48 -14.72
CA GLY A 19 26.04 3.54 -15.68
C GLY A 19 25.17 2.41 -16.21
N GLY A 20 25.07 2.34 -17.55
CA GLY A 20 25.05 1.07 -18.26
C GLY A 20 23.91 0.86 -19.24
N GLY A 21 24.13 1.21 -20.50
CA GLY A 21 23.31 0.75 -21.61
C GLY A 21 23.57 -0.73 -21.95
N HIS A 22 22.52 -1.45 -22.34
CA HIS A 22 22.64 -2.56 -23.28
C HIS A 22 21.33 -2.90 -24.00
N THR A 23 21.51 -3.44 -25.19
CA THR A 23 20.58 -3.61 -26.31
C THR A 23 19.91 -4.98 -26.36
N GLY A 24 18.66 -5.03 -26.83
CA GLY A 24 18.23 -5.96 -27.89
C GLY A 24 17.49 -7.27 -27.53
N SER A 25 16.48 -7.58 -28.36
CA SER A 25 16.05 -8.91 -28.85
C SER A 25 14.68 -9.50 -28.41
N THR A 26 13.66 -9.22 -29.24
CA THR A 26 12.69 -10.11 -29.96
C THR A 26 12.10 -11.42 -29.39
N GLY A 27 10.78 -11.56 -29.62
CA GLY A 27 10.03 -12.79 -30.01
C GLY A 27 9.66 -13.76 -28.87
N GLU A 28 8.54 -14.48 -28.80
CA GLU A 28 7.37 -14.72 -29.67
C GLU A 28 6.25 -15.30 -28.78
N SER A 29 5.02 -15.15 -29.28
CA SER A 29 3.73 -15.70 -28.84
C SER A 29 3.66 -17.23 -28.67
N HIS A 30 2.82 -17.73 -27.76
CA HIS A 30 1.92 -18.86 -27.99
C HIS A 30 0.83 -18.99 -26.91
N THR A 31 -0.24 -19.69 -27.29
CA THR A 31 -1.65 -19.55 -26.89
C THR A 31 -2.15 -20.71 -26.01
N ARG A 32 -3.29 -20.48 -25.31
CA ARG A 32 -4.35 -21.46 -24.89
C ARG A 32 -3.98 -22.43 -23.75
N LEU A 33 -4.87 -23.01 -22.94
CA LEU A 33 -6.28 -22.96 -22.50
C LEU A 33 -6.43 -24.11 -21.48
N SER A 34 -7.38 -24.03 -20.52
CA SER A 34 -8.11 -25.17 -19.89
C SER A 34 -7.28 -26.27 -19.18
N THR A 35 -7.44 -26.72 -17.94
CA THR A 35 -8.57 -26.95 -17.02
C THR A 35 -7.95 -27.62 -15.77
N PRO A 36 -8.53 -27.54 -14.56
CA PRO A 36 -8.11 -28.36 -13.43
C PRO A 36 -8.99 -29.61 -13.33
N LEU A 37 -8.40 -30.81 -13.31
CA LEU A 37 -9.07 -32.00 -12.79
C LEU A 37 -8.00 -33.00 -12.32
N CYS A 38 -7.92 -33.22 -11.00
CA CYS A 38 -7.33 -34.45 -10.48
C CYS A 38 -8.10 -34.85 -9.22
N SER A 39 -9.08 -35.71 -9.41
CA SER A 39 -9.75 -36.48 -8.39
C SER A 39 -8.87 -37.70 -8.06
N VAL A 40 -8.43 -37.83 -6.81
CA VAL A 40 -7.85 -39.08 -6.30
C VAL A 40 -8.85 -39.69 -5.34
N THR A 41 -9.53 -40.75 -5.80
CA THR A 41 -10.28 -41.69 -4.98
C THR A 41 -9.33 -42.76 -4.47
N SER A 42 -9.29 -42.95 -3.14
CA SER A 42 -8.69 -44.12 -2.51
C SER A 42 -9.71 -44.72 -1.57
N HIS A 43 -10.30 -45.84 -1.98
CA HIS A 43 -11.09 -46.73 -1.15
C HIS A 43 -10.20 -47.42 -0.10
N ARG A 44 -10.64 -47.42 1.15
CA ARG A 44 -10.34 -48.53 2.07
C ARG A 44 -11.47 -48.65 3.10
N GLU A 45 -12.10 -49.82 3.10
CA GLU A 45 -13.17 -50.21 4.02
C GLU A 45 -12.62 -50.60 5.41
N GLY A 46 -13.45 -50.40 6.42
CA GLY A 46 -13.57 -51.31 7.56
C GLY A 46 -13.11 -50.78 8.92
N SER A 47 -14.04 -50.25 9.73
CA SER A 47 -14.40 -50.78 11.06
C SER A 47 -15.34 -49.82 11.83
N GLU A 48 -16.44 -50.36 12.32
CA GLU A 48 -17.50 -49.71 13.11
C GLU A 48 -17.04 -49.02 14.41
N GLN A 49 -17.60 -47.83 14.70
CA GLN A 49 -17.94 -47.37 16.06
C GLN A 49 -18.90 -46.15 16.04
N SER A 50 -20.12 -46.39 16.54
CA SER A 50 -21.12 -45.56 17.28
C SER A 50 -21.13 -44.01 17.23
N PRO A 51 -22.32 -43.35 17.31
CA PRO A 51 -22.54 -41.98 16.83
C PRO A 51 -22.32 -40.93 17.92
N THR A 52 -21.65 -39.84 17.56
CA THR A 52 -21.82 -38.57 18.26
C THR A 52 -21.89 -37.48 17.19
N SER A 53 -23.07 -36.91 17.00
CA SER A 53 -23.30 -35.83 16.05
C SER A 53 -22.55 -34.59 16.53
N LEU A 54 -21.29 -34.45 16.15
CA LEU A 54 -20.61 -33.17 16.15
C LEU A 54 -21.22 -32.37 15.00
N VAL A 55 -22.19 -31.52 15.32
CA VAL A 55 -22.67 -30.51 14.37
C VAL A 55 -21.48 -29.59 14.14
N ALA A 56 -20.77 -29.80 13.03
CA ALA A 56 -19.78 -28.85 12.57
C ALA A 56 -20.53 -27.54 12.28
N VAL A 57 -20.38 -26.56 13.18
CA VAL A 57 -20.77 -25.18 12.91
C VAL A 57 -19.94 -24.79 11.70
N MET A 58 -20.57 -24.76 10.52
CA MET A 58 -19.97 -24.21 9.32
C MET A 58 -19.62 -22.76 9.66
N SER A 59 -18.34 -22.50 9.90
CA SER A 59 -17.80 -21.17 10.12
C SER A 59 -18.28 -20.32 8.93
N ALA A 60 -19.12 -19.33 9.23
CA ALA A 60 -19.64 -18.42 8.23
C ALA A 60 -18.47 -17.88 7.40
N ALA A 61 -18.66 -17.83 6.07
CA ALA A 61 -17.73 -17.14 5.18
C ALA A 61 -17.34 -15.80 5.82
N PRO A 62 -16.04 -15.43 5.85
CA PRO A 62 -15.63 -14.20 6.51
C PRO A 62 -16.48 -13.07 5.92
N ALA A 63 -17.14 -12.33 6.82
CA ALA A 63 -17.92 -11.16 6.45
C ALA A 63 -17.08 -10.35 5.46
N SER A 64 -17.67 -10.02 4.31
CA SER A 64 -17.02 -9.20 3.29
C SER A 64 -16.40 -8.00 4.00
N PHE A 65 -15.08 -7.83 3.88
CA PHE A 65 -14.40 -6.67 4.43
C PHE A 65 -14.91 -5.45 3.68
N GLU A 66 -15.85 -4.74 4.30
CA GLU A 66 -16.32 -3.47 3.80
C GLU A 66 -15.23 -2.44 4.10
N VAL A 67 -14.65 -1.89 3.04
CA VAL A 67 -13.67 -0.81 3.15
C VAL A 67 -14.39 0.39 3.76
N PRO A 68 -13.96 0.91 4.93
CA PRO A 68 -14.54 2.11 5.51
C PRO A 68 -14.55 3.29 4.54
N PRO A 69 -15.39 4.31 4.77
CA PRO A 69 -15.34 5.53 3.96
C PRO A 69 -13.95 6.15 4.02
N SER A 70 -13.39 6.46 2.86
CA SER A 70 -12.07 7.09 2.76
C SER A 70 -12.16 8.60 2.92
N SER A 71 -11.21 9.18 3.67
CA SER A 71 -10.93 10.60 3.77
C SER A 71 -9.72 10.98 2.90
N ARG A 72 -9.58 12.27 2.60
CA ARG A 72 -8.34 12.84 2.03
C ARG A 72 -7.61 13.73 3.04
N GLU A 73 -8.05 13.76 4.28
CA GLU A 73 -7.46 14.61 5.30
C GLU A 73 -6.59 13.78 6.23
N ILE A 74 -5.34 14.20 6.40
CA ILE A 74 -4.40 13.68 7.40
C ILE A 74 -3.75 14.85 8.15
N LYS A 75 -2.87 14.55 9.10
CA LYS A 75 -2.02 15.55 9.72
C LYS A 75 -0.58 15.44 9.24
N VAL A 76 0.07 16.58 9.07
CA VAL A 76 1.53 16.69 8.95
C VAL A 76 2.12 17.36 10.18
N TYR A 77 3.36 17.02 10.51
CA TYR A 77 3.95 17.33 11.81
C TYR A 77 5.21 18.19 11.72
N TYR A 78 5.57 18.64 10.53
CA TYR A 78 6.76 19.47 10.34
C TYR A 78 6.49 20.61 9.36
N ARG A 79 7.05 21.77 9.67
CA ARG A 79 7.08 22.96 8.80
C ARG A 79 8.44 23.65 8.96
N GLY A 80 9.23 23.66 7.91
CA GLY A 80 10.59 24.18 7.92
C GLY A 80 11.47 23.45 8.92
N VAL A 81 11.99 24.15 9.92
CA VAL A 81 12.80 23.58 11.02
C VAL A 81 11.97 23.13 12.22
N LYS A 82 10.66 23.39 12.22
CA LYS A 82 9.80 23.26 13.39
C LYS A 82 8.97 21.99 13.33
N GLU A 83 9.00 21.21 14.41
CA GLU A 83 8.00 20.17 14.68
C GLU A 83 6.70 20.80 15.22
N LEU A 84 5.58 20.26 14.79
CA LEU A 84 4.22 20.64 15.16
C LEU A 84 3.61 19.48 15.94
N PRO A 85 3.71 19.44 17.29
CA PRO A 85 3.31 18.28 18.07
C PRO A 85 1.84 17.87 17.88
N GLN A 86 0.95 18.83 17.68
CA GLN A 86 -0.48 18.60 17.46
C GLN A 86 -0.82 18.21 16.00
N GLY A 87 0.15 18.36 15.09
CA GLY A 87 -0.01 18.31 13.65
C GLY A 87 -0.86 19.46 13.09
N GLU A 88 -0.70 19.74 11.81
CA GLU A 88 -1.60 20.60 11.03
C GLU A 88 -2.31 19.76 9.95
N PRO A 89 -3.57 20.07 9.59
CA PRO A 89 -4.30 19.31 8.59
C PRO A 89 -3.70 19.50 7.19
N LEU A 90 -3.64 18.43 6.41
CA LEU A 90 -3.24 18.40 5.02
C LEU A 90 -4.27 17.62 4.21
N THR A 91 -4.70 18.19 3.08
CA THR A 91 -5.55 17.49 2.10
C THR A 91 -4.70 16.79 1.03
N LEU A 92 -4.88 15.48 0.92
CA LEU A 92 -4.23 14.58 -0.02
C LEU A 92 -4.86 14.70 -1.42
N LYS A 93 -4.00 14.82 -2.43
CA LYS A 93 -4.37 14.90 -3.84
C LYS A 93 -4.29 13.53 -4.52
N TYR A 94 -3.34 12.68 -4.14
CA TYR A 94 -3.05 11.43 -4.83
C TYR A 94 -3.31 10.18 -3.99
N THR A 95 -3.45 10.32 -2.67
CA THR A 95 -3.84 9.23 -1.78
C THR A 95 -5.20 9.43 -1.11
N GLU A 96 -5.76 8.34 -0.62
CA GLU A 96 -6.97 8.31 0.19
C GLU A 96 -6.73 7.50 1.46
N TRP A 97 -7.13 8.04 2.61
CA TRP A 97 -6.93 7.48 3.94
C TRP A 97 -8.21 6.81 4.46
N CYS A 98 -8.14 5.53 4.78
CA CYS A 98 -9.29 4.74 5.22
C CYS A 98 -8.94 3.97 6.48
N LEU A 99 -9.36 4.48 7.64
CA LEU A 99 -9.15 3.83 8.93
C LEU A 99 -10.44 3.15 9.40
N ASP A 100 -10.37 1.85 9.62
CA ASP A 100 -11.34 1.16 10.46
C ASP A 100 -10.94 1.34 11.92
N GLU A 101 -11.63 2.20 12.65
CA GLU A 101 -11.33 2.49 14.05
C GLU A 101 -11.59 1.30 14.98
N ALA A 102 -12.49 0.38 14.61
CA ALA A 102 -12.80 -0.78 15.44
C ALA A 102 -11.65 -1.79 15.41
N THR A 103 -11.07 -2.04 14.24
CA THR A 103 -9.97 -3.00 14.08
C THR A 103 -8.60 -2.34 14.24
N GLY A 104 -8.46 -1.08 13.87
CA GLY A 104 -7.20 -0.35 13.74
C GLY A 104 -6.48 -0.62 12.41
N VAL A 105 -7.15 -1.21 11.42
CA VAL A 105 -6.60 -1.40 10.08
C VAL A 105 -6.79 -0.11 9.29
N CYS A 106 -5.68 0.48 8.86
CA CYS A 106 -5.68 1.60 7.94
C CYS A 106 -5.28 1.13 6.54
N VAL A 107 -6.10 1.41 5.54
CA VAL A 107 -5.76 1.25 4.13
C VAL A 107 -5.52 2.63 3.53
N CYS A 108 -4.31 2.87 3.03
CA CYS A 108 -3.99 4.04 2.24
C CYS A 108 -4.00 3.66 0.75
N PHE A 109 -4.93 4.25 0.01
CA PHE A 109 -5.08 3.98 -1.42
C PHE A 109 -4.29 4.98 -2.27
N LEU A 110 -3.60 4.51 -3.30
CA LEU A 110 -3.15 5.31 -4.42
C LEU A 110 -4.37 5.57 -5.34
N SER A 111 -4.70 6.83 -5.58
CA SER A 111 -6.04 7.24 -6.04
C SER A 111 -6.00 8.07 -7.32
N ASN A 112 -5.22 7.62 -8.31
CA ASN A 112 -5.22 8.12 -9.68
C ASN A 112 -5.44 7.00 -10.72
N PRO A 113 -6.57 6.27 -10.64
CA PRO A 113 -6.78 5.04 -11.42
C PRO A 113 -6.81 5.29 -12.94
N LYS A 114 -7.22 6.49 -13.37
CA LYS A 114 -7.25 6.88 -14.79
C LYS A 114 -5.85 6.86 -15.44
N LYS A 115 -4.81 7.10 -14.64
CA LYS A 115 -3.40 7.05 -15.07
C LYS A 115 -2.64 5.85 -14.51
N LEU A 116 -3.35 4.84 -13.99
CA LEU A 116 -2.76 3.67 -13.36
C LEU A 116 -1.94 3.99 -12.09
N ASN A 117 -2.35 4.97 -11.29
CA ASN A 117 -1.71 5.33 -10.02
C ASN A 117 -0.18 5.53 -10.14
N PRO A 118 0.29 6.42 -11.04
CA PRO A 118 1.71 6.52 -11.32
C PRO A 118 2.42 7.26 -10.17
N PHE A 119 3.68 6.91 -9.94
CA PHE A 119 4.51 7.47 -8.88
C PHE A 119 5.09 8.81 -9.32
N THR A 120 4.48 9.90 -8.84
CA THR A 120 4.98 11.28 -8.96
C THR A 120 5.73 11.66 -7.68
N PHE A 121 6.52 12.75 -7.69
CA PHE A 121 7.13 13.25 -6.44
C PHE A 121 6.10 13.73 -5.42
N ASN A 122 4.96 14.25 -5.87
CA ASN A 122 3.87 14.61 -4.95
C ASN A 122 3.31 13.37 -4.26
N LEU A 123 3.12 12.27 -5.00
CA LEU A 123 2.68 11.02 -4.41
C LEU A 123 3.72 10.47 -3.41
N LEU A 124 5.01 10.57 -3.74
CA LEU A 124 6.08 10.17 -2.82
C LEU A 124 6.01 10.94 -1.49
N TRP A 125 5.79 12.27 -1.55
CA TRP A 125 5.59 13.06 -0.34
C TRP A 125 4.34 12.65 0.44
N GLU A 126 3.20 12.48 -0.22
CA GLU A 126 1.98 12.02 0.44
C GLU A 126 2.15 10.65 1.10
N VAL A 127 2.92 9.74 0.50
CA VAL A 127 3.28 8.46 1.11
C VAL A 127 4.04 8.67 2.41
N LEU A 128 5.06 9.53 2.43
CA LEU A 128 5.82 9.85 3.64
C LEU A 128 4.93 10.48 4.72
N PHE A 129 4.04 11.39 4.34
CA PHE A 129 3.11 12.02 5.28
C PHE A 129 2.14 11.00 5.88
N CYS A 130 1.60 10.08 5.07
CA CYS A 130 0.70 9.03 5.55
C CYS A 130 1.42 8.06 6.50
N VAL A 131 2.69 7.73 6.26
CA VAL A 131 3.48 6.88 7.16
C VAL A 131 3.67 7.57 8.52
N GLU A 132 4.09 8.83 8.54
CA GLU A 132 4.27 9.59 9.78
C GLU A 132 2.94 9.78 10.52
N HIS A 133 1.86 10.05 9.78
CA HIS A 133 0.53 10.17 10.34
C HIS A 133 0.05 8.87 10.99
N ALA A 134 0.27 7.73 10.31
CA ALA A 134 -0.02 6.40 10.86
C ALA A 134 0.78 6.11 12.13
N GLU A 135 2.07 6.44 12.14
CA GLU A 135 2.93 6.22 13.31
C GLU A 135 2.47 7.01 14.53
N ARG A 136 1.93 8.22 14.33
CA ARG A 136 1.47 9.12 15.40
C ARG A 136 0.01 8.92 15.81
N ASP A 137 -0.78 8.20 15.02
CA ASP A 137 -2.17 7.91 15.34
C ASP A 137 -2.28 6.57 16.10
N PRO A 138 -2.52 6.58 17.42
CA PRO A 138 -2.56 5.35 18.22
C PRO A 138 -3.74 4.43 17.85
N ARG A 139 -4.69 4.91 17.05
CA ARG A 139 -5.78 4.08 16.52
C ARG A 139 -5.29 3.14 15.41
N VAL A 140 -4.22 3.52 14.70
CA VAL A 140 -3.65 2.73 13.60
C VAL A 140 -2.74 1.64 14.18
N LYS A 141 -3.10 0.38 13.90
CA LYS A 141 -2.32 -0.80 14.28
C LYS A 141 -1.58 -1.41 13.09
N VAL A 142 -2.16 -1.29 11.90
CA VAL A 142 -1.60 -1.79 10.64
C VAL A 142 -1.88 -0.77 9.54
N LEU A 143 -0.86 -0.47 8.73
CA LEU A 143 -1.00 0.35 7.52
C LEU A 143 -0.82 -0.54 6.28
N ILE A 144 -1.81 -0.53 5.39
CA ILE A 144 -1.85 -1.29 4.13
C ILE A 144 -1.84 -0.31 2.96
N TRP A 145 -1.03 -0.58 1.96
CA TRP A 145 -1.03 0.16 0.70
C TRP A 145 -1.85 -0.59 -0.35
N ALA A 146 -2.76 0.11 -1.02
CA ALA A 146 -3.56 -0.44 -2.10
C ALA A 146 -3.68 0.57 -3.25
N GLY A 147 -4.02 0.11 -4.47
CA GLY A 147 -4.35 1.02 -5.57
C GLY A 147 -5.86 1.05 -5.81
N ARG A 148 -6.43 2.22 -6.06
CA ARG A 148 -7.79 2.30 -6.62
C ARG A 148 -7.77 1.80 -8.07
N GLY A 149 -8.89 1.22 -8.49
CA GLY A 149 -9.08 0.76 -9.86
C GLY A 149 -8.42 -0.60 -10.11
N ARG A 150 -7.84 -0.76 -11.31
CA ARG A 150 -7.43 -2.07 -11.83
C ARG A 150 -5.99 -2.49 -11.52
N CYS A 151 -5.19 -1.63 -10.89
CA CYS A 151 -3.78 -1.90 -10.61
C CYS A 151 -3.34 -1.19 -9.33
N PHE A 152 -2.27 -1.70 -8.73
CA PHE A 152 -1.59 -1.01 -7.63
C PHE A 152 -0.97 0.31 -8.12
N SER A 153 0.06 0.24 -8.97
CA SER A 153 0.74 1.37 -9.60
C SER A 153 1.30 0.97 -10.97
N GLY A 154 1.34 1.93 -11.90
CA GLY A 154 1.96 1.82 -13.22
C GLY A 154 3.45 2.18 -13.24
N GLY A 155 4.07 2.45 -12.09
CA GLY A 155 5.47 2.85 -11.98
C GLY A 155 5.66 4.38 -12.03
N ALA A 156 6.90 4.82 -12.26
CA ALA A 156 7.27 6.23 -12.22
C ALA A 156 6.57 7.06 -13.32
N ASP A 157 6.10 8.26 -12.95
CA ASP A 157 5.61 9.24 -13.91
C ASP A 157 6.74 10.16 -14.38
N PHE A 158 7.32 9.87 -15.53
CA PHE A 158 8.39 10.69 -16.11
C PHE A 158 7.93 12.08 -16.56
N THR A 159 6.61 12.33 -16.69
CA THR A 159 6.09 13.63 -17.16
C THR A 159 5.99 14.68 -16.07
N SER A 160 5.95 14.26 -14.79
CA SER A 160 5.76 15.14 -13.64
C SER A 160 6.92 15.12 -12.63
N LEU A 161 8.08 14.58 -13.03
CA LEU A 161 9.26 14.42 -12.16
C LEU A 161 9.76 15.73 -11.53
N PHE A 162 9.44 16.90 -12.06
CA PHE A 162 9.96 18.16 -11.52
C PHE A 162 8.89 19.07 -10.93
N ALA A 163 7.61 18.67 -10.99
CA ALA A 163 6.50 19.48 -10.50
C ALA A 163 6.09 19.02 -9.09
N ILE A 164 6.59 19.71 -8.07
CA ILE A 164 6.12 19.55 -6.69
C ILE A 164 5.07 20.64 -6.39
N ASP A 165 3.86 20.21 -6.05
CA ASP A 165 2.70 21.05 -5.72
C ASP A 165 2.24 20.74 -4.28
N ILE A 166 3.21 20.86 -3.38
CA ILE A 166 3.09 20.74 -1.93
C ILE A 166 3.87 21.93 -1.36
N ASP A 167 3.35 22.52 -0.28
CA ASP A 167 4.02 23.63 0.40
C ASP A 167 5.50 23.29 0.67
N PRO A 168 6.46 24.07 0.13
CA PRO A 168 7.88 23.81 0.31
C PRO A 168 8.30 23.72 1.77
N GLU A 169 7.67 24.49 2.66
CA GLU A 169 7.99 24.45 4.09
C GLU A 169 7.62 23.10 4.70
N ILE A 170 6.51 22.48 4.29
CA ILE A 170 6.16 21.12 4.74
C ILE A 170 7.23 20.14 4.26
N THR A 171 7.55 20.15 2.96
CA THR A 171 8.55 19.21 2.42
C THR A 171 9.94 19.40 3.04
N ALA A 172 10.35 20.63 3.34
CA ALA A 172 11.62 20.94 3.99
C ALA A 172 11.72 20.33 5.39
N GLY A 173 10.60 20.25 6.12
CA GLY A 173 10.53 19.60 7.43
C GLY A 173 10.82 18.11 7.39
N TYR A 174 10.28 17.42 6.39
CA TYR A 174 10.41 15.96 6.24
C TYR A 174 11.73 15.51 5.61
N ARG A 175 12.51 16.41 4.98
CA ARG A 175 13.87 16.08 4.47
C ARG A 175 14.92 15.93 5.58
N ARG A 176 14.63 16.43 6.79
CA ARG A 176 15.61 16.49 7.89
C ARG A 176 15.56 15.29 8.84
N VAL A 177 14.57 14.41 8.69
CA VAL A 177 14.21 13.34 9.65
C VAL A 177 14.55 11.97 9.10
#